data_AF-A0A7Y5H379-F1
#
_entry.id   AF-A0A7Y5H379-F1
#
_cell.length_a   1.000
_cell.length_b   1.000
_cell.length_c   1.000
_cell.angle_alpha   90.00
_cell.angle_beta   90.00
_cell.angle_gamma   90.00
#
_symmetry.space_group_name_H-M   'P 1'
#
loop_
_entity.id
_entity.type
_entity.pdbx_description
1 polymer ?
#
loop_
_entity_poly.entity_id
_entity_poly.type
_entity_poly.pdbx_seq_one_letter_code
_entity_poly.pdbx_strand_id
1 'polypeptide(L)'
;MDRLSIWWIRGALIYFVVGVTLGALLLLHKTWSWDMLWWRLLPLHIYTMLLGFMIPFIIGVAHWILPRNDGPHDRGNPKLIITAWVLWHTGLIAGLVSEISGSARSAITLSVALCNSVAVMIMFTQLWRRLRLFKQIYNGK
;
A
#
# COMPACT_ATOMS: atom_id res chain seq x y z
N MET A 1 17.88 5.61 6.60
CA MET A 1 16.68 5.09 5.92
C MET A 1 16.58 5.80 4.57
N ASP A 2 16.29 5.11 3.46
CA ASP A 2 16.23 5.76 2.14
C ASP A 2 14.92 6.56 1.97
N ARG A 3 14.95 7.55 1.07
CA ARG A 3 13.81 8.44 0.83
C ARG A 3 12.56 7.69 0.33
N LEU A 4 12.73 6.63 -0.46
CA LEU A 4 11.60 5.88 -1.03
C LEU A 4 10.88 5.07 0.04
N SER A 5 11.60 4.40 0.94
CA SER A 5 11.01 3.76 2.12
C SER A 5 10.25 4.76 2.99
N ILE A 6 10.80 5.96 3.20
CA ILE A 6 10.12 7.03 3.94
C ILE A 6 8.80 7.42 3.26
N TRP A 7 8.74 7.50 1.93
CA TRP A 7 7.50 7.83 1.22
C TRP A 7 6.42 6.75 1.37
N TRP A 8 6.80 5.48 1.24
CA TRP A 8 5.89 4.36 1.46
C TRP A 8 5.34 4.34 2.89
N ILE A 9 6.20 4.53 3.89
CA ILE A 9 5.80 4.51 5.30
C ILE A 9 4.98 5.75 5.67
N ARG A 10 5.33 6.94 5.20
CA ARG A 10 4.53 8.14 5.43
C ARG A 10 3.13 8.00 4.84
N GLY A 11 3.02 7.51 3.60
CA GLY A 11 1.72 7.18 2.99
C GLY A 11 0.93 6.19 3.86
N ALA A 12 1.58 5.10 4.28
CA ALA A 12 0.96 4.10 5.15
C ALA A 12 0.42 4.69 6.46
N LEU A 13 1.18 5.56 7.11
CA LEU A 13 0.79 6.19 8.38
C LEU A 13 -0.35 7.20 8.19
N ILE A 14 -0.40 7.91 7.06
CA ILE A 14 -1.54 8.78 6.74
C ILE A 14 -2.81 7.93 6.62
N TYR A 15 -2.77 6.84 5.85
CA TYR A 15 -3.90 5.91 5.73
C TYR A 15 -4.24 5.22 7.05
N PHE A 16 -3.27 4.93 7.90
CA PHE A 16 -3.51 4.40 9.24
C PHE A 16 -4.35 5.36 10.07
N VAL A 17 -3.96 6.64 10.15
CA VAL A 17 -4.70 7.66 10.89
C VAL A 17 -6.13 7.78 10.35
N VAL A 18 -6.30 7.83 9.04
CA VAL A 18 -7.62 7.87 8.40
C VAL A 18 -8.44 6.64 8.75
N GLY A 19 -7.87 5.43 8.61
CA GLY A 19 -8.56 4.19 8.88
C GLY A 19 -8.93 4.01 10.36
N VAL A 20 -8.07 4.42 11.31
CA VAL A 20 -8.39 4.38 12.75
C VAL A 20 -9.53 5.34 13.04
N THR A 21 -9.51 6.53 12.44
CA THR A 21 -10.60 7.51 12.58
C THR A 21 -11.92 6.95 12.07
N LEU A 22 -11.92 6.31 10.89
CA LEU A 22 -13.11 5.62 10.36
C LEU A 22 -13.59 4.49 11.29
N GLY A 23 -12.66 3.72 11.87
CA GLY A 23 -12.98 2.67 12.84
C GLY A 23 -13.61 3.22 14.12
N ALA A 24 -13.08 4.32 14.65
CA ALA A 24 -13.63 5.00 15.81
C ALA A 24 -15.06 5.53 15.53
N LEU A 25 -15.29 6.12 14.36
CA LEU A 25 -16.63 6.56 13.94
C LEU A 25 -17.62 5.41 13.83
N LEU A 26 -17.21 4.26 13.30
CA LEU A 26 -18.04 3.05 13.24
C LEU A 26 -18.41 2.53 14.64
N LEU A 27 -17.46 2.56 15.58
CA LEU A 27 -17.73 2.16 16.97
C LEU A 27 -18.70 3.12 17.66
N LEU A 28 -18.54 4.44 17.45
CA LEU A 28 -19.49 5.43 17.97
C LEU A 28 -20.89 5.22 17.40
N HIS A 29 -21.00 4.98 16.09
CA HIS A 29 -22.27 4.67 15.46
C HIS A 29 -22.95 3.43 16.07
N LYS A 30 -22.17 2.39 16.39
CA LYS A 30 -22.68 1.18 17.06
C LYS A 30 -23.29 1.47 18.44
N THR A 31 -22.80 2.49 19.14
CA THR A 31 -23.32 2.86 20.47
C THR A 31 -24.56 3.76 20.43
N TRP A 32 -24.65 4.65 19.44
CA TRP A 32 -25.66 5.72 19.42
C TRP A 32 -26.72 5.56 18.31
N SER A 33 -26.62 4.52 17.49
CA SER A 33 -27.62 4.10 16.49
C SER A 33 -28.11 5.22 15.56
N TRP A 34 -27.19 6.07 15.06
CA TRP A 34 -27.56 7.27 14.28
C TRP A 34 -28.37 6.97 13.02
N ASP A 35 -27.75 6.38 11.98
CA ASP A 35 -28.38 6.12 10.68
C ASP A 35 -27.71 4.98 9.91
N MET A 36 -28.47 4.23 9.10
CA MET A 36 -27.96 3.09 8.31
C MET A 36 -26.86 3.49 7.31
N LEU A 37 -26.81 4.76 6.91
CA LEU A 37 -25.83 5.30 5.96
C LEU A 37 -24.38 5.19 6.48
N TRP A 38 -24.19 5.19 7.81
CA TRP A 38 -22.87 5.11 8.45
C TRP A 38 -22.18 3.75 8.23
N TRP A 39 -22.94 2.70 7.89
CA TRP A 39 -22.36 1.42 7.49
C TRP A 39 -21.56 1.49 6.17
N ARG A 40 -21.73 2.54 5.36
CA ARG A 40 -20.86 2.80 4.19
C ARG A 40 -19.42 3.13 4.58
N LEU A 41 -19.16 3.50 5.84
CA LEU A 41 -17.80 3.68 6.34
C LEU A 41 -17.07 2.35 6.54
N LEU A 42 -17.77 1.22 6.65
CA LEU A 42 -17.15 -0.08 6.91
C LEU A 42 -16.24 -0.53 5.75
N PRO A 43 -16.70 -0.55 4.48
CA PRO A 43 -15.82 -0.81 3.35
C PRO A 43 -14.63 0.16 3.33
N LEU A 44 -14.88 1.45 3.51
CA LEU A 44 -13.82 2.47 3.53
C LEU A 44 -12.77 2.18 4.62
N HIS A 45 -13.19 1.85 5.84
CA HIS A 45 -12.29 1.46 6.92
C HIS A 45 -11.42 0.26 6.53
N ILE A 46 -12.04 -0.82 6.02
CA ILE A 46 -11.34 -2.05 5.62
C ILE A 46 -10.32 -1.76 4.51
N TYR A 47 -10.74 -1.06 3.45
CA TYR A 47 -9.86 -0.69 2.33
C TYR A 47 -8.68 0.16 2.79
N THR A 48 -8.94 1.16 3.63
CA THR A 48 -7.89 2.08 4.10
C THR A 48 -6.91 1.37 5.05
N MET A 49 -7.40 0.45 5.88
CA MET A 49 -6.56 -0.32 6.81
C MET A 49 -5.69 -1.37 6.10
N LEU A 50 -6.28 -2.18 5.22
CA LEU A 50 -5.55 -3.25 4.56
C LEU A 50 -4.69 -2.72 3.41
N LEU A 51 -5.30 -2.00 2.46
CA LEU A 51 -4.60 -1.55 1.26
C LEU A 51 -3.90 -0.19 1.45
N GLY A 52 -4.44 0.69 2.29
CA GLY A 52 -3.78 1.98 2.57
C GLY A 52 -2.64 1.87 3.57
N PHE A 53 -2.86 1.15 4.67
CA PHE A 53 -1.87 1.05 5.74
C PHE A 53 -1.00 -0.20 5.61
N MET A 54 -1.57 -1.40 5.78
CA MET A 54 -0.76 -2.61 5.98
C MET A 54 0.18 -2.91 4.82
N ILE A 55 -0.32 -2.91 3.59
CA ILE A 55 0.50 -3.27 2.43
C ILE A 55 1.62 -2.24 2.19
N PRO A 56 1.36 -0.91 2.12
CA PRO A 56 2.42 0.10 2.02
C PRO A 56 3.44 0.06 3.15
N PHE A 57 2.99 -0.21 4.38
CA PHE A 57 3.88 -0.33 5.53
C PHE A 57 4.82 -1.52 5.37
N ILE A 58 4.28 -2.70 5.04
CA ILE A 58 5.08 -3.91 4.79
C ILE A 58 6.09 -3.68 3.65
N ILE A 59 5.64 -3.10 2.54
CA ILE A 59 6.50 -2.80 1.39
C ILE A 59 7.62 -1.82 1.77
N GLY A 60 7.27 -0.74 2.47
CA GLY A 60 8.22 0.29 2.89
C GLY A 60 9.27 -0.25 3.87
N VAL A 61 8.85 -1.07 4.84
CA VAL A 61 9.75 -1.75 5.78
C VAL A 61 10.60 -2.79 5.08
N ALA A 62 10.03 -3.63 4.21
CA ALA A 62 10.76 -4.63 3.44
C ALA A 62 11.84 -3.98 2.57
N HIS A 63 11.50 -2.87 1.90
CA HIS A 63 12.47 -2.11 1.11
C HIS A 63 13.65 -1.61 1.95
N TRP A 64 13.39 -1.22 3.20
CA TRP A 64 14.42 -0.73 4.12
C TRP A 64 15.29 -1.83 4.73
N ILE A 65 14.68 -2.92 5.20
CA ILE A 65 15.36 -3.95 6.01
C ILE A 65 16.12 -4.98 5.17
N LEU A 66 15.70 -5.23 3.92
CA LEU A 66 16.38 -6.22 3.08
C LEU A 66 17.85 -5.86 2.84
N PRO A 67 18.72 -6.87 2.59
CA PRO A 67 20.14 -6.63 2.32
C PRO A 67 20.35 -5.79 1.06
N ARG A 68 21.53 -5.16 0.98
CA ARG A 68 22.03 -4.39 -0.16
C ARG A 68 23.06 -5.27 -0.85
N ASN A 69 22.96 -5.47 -2.16
CA ASN A 69 23.79 -6.45 -2.85
C ASN A 69 25.05 -5.83 -3.45
N ASP A 70 24.94 -4.65 -4.07
CA ASP A 70 26.01 -4.12 -4.93
C ASP A 70 26.47 -2.73 -4.46
N GLY A 71 26.92 -2.65 -3.21
CA GLY A 71 27.49 -1.43 -2.61
C GLY A 71 26.48 -0.49 -1.92
N PRO A 72 26.92 0.71 -1.47
CA PRO A 72 26.14 1.55 -0.56
C PRO A 72 24.76 2.01 -1.08
N HIS A 73 24.53 1.94 -2.40
CA HIS A 73 23.38 2.55 -3.09
C HIS A 73 22.45 1.60 -3.86
N ASP A 74 22.74 0.30 -4.00
CA ASP A 74 21.86 -0.58 -4.77
C ASP A 74 20.67 -1.09 -3.95
N ARG A 75 19.53 -0.42 -4.08
CA ARG A 75 18.22 -0.84 -3.52
C ARG A 75 17.24 -1.28 -4.61
N GLY A 76 17.74 -1.61 -5.81
CA GLY A 76 16.92 -1.80 -7.00
C GLY A 76 16.68 -0.50 -7.75
N ASN A 77 15.92 -0.57 -8.85
CA ASN A 77 15.72 0.56 -9.75
C ASN A 77 14.76 1.60 -9.11
N PRO A 78 15.23 2.81 -8.76
CA PRO A 78 14.41 3.81 -8.09
C PRO A 78 13.21 4.25 -8.92
N LYS A 79 13.33 4.28 -10.26
CA LYS A 79 12.21 4.65 -11.14
C LYS A 79 11.06 3.66 -11.02
N LEU A 80 11.36 2.36 -11.01
CA LEU A 80 10.33 1.31 -10.87
C LEU A 80 9.65 1.37 -9.50
N ILE A 81 10.41 1.64 -8.43
CA ILE A 81 9.86 1.77 -7.07
C ILE A 81 8.93 2.99 -6.98
N ILE A 82 9.31 4.12 -7.60
CA ILE A 82 8.46 5.31 -7.68
C ILE A 82 7.21 5.02 -8.51
N THR A 83 7.33 4.35 -9.66
CA THR A 83 6.17 3.94 -10.48
C THR A 83 5.20 3.07 -9.67
N ALA A 84 5.71 2.09 -8.92
CA ALA A 84 4.88 1.27 -8.05
C ALA A 84 4.20 2.10 -6.95
N TRP A 85 4.91 3.05 -6.36
CA TRP A 85 4.34 3.96 -5.35
C TRP A 85 3.19 4.79 -5.93
N VAL A 86 3.39 5.40 -7.10
CA VAL A 86 2.36 6.19 -7.78
C VAL A 86 1.15 5.32 -8.12
N LEU A 87 1.36 4.19 -8.81
CA LEU A 87 0.30 3.26 -9.20
C LEU A 87 -0.54 2.78 -8.00
N TRP A 88 0.13 2.48 -6.87
CA TRP A 88 -0.56 2.04 -5.66
C TRP A 88 -1.43 3.14 -5.07
N HIS A 89 -0.89 4.34 -4.89
CA HIS A 89 -1.62 5.42 -4.22
C HIS A 89 -2.72 5.98 -5.09
N THR A 90 -2.50 6.12 -6.41
CA THR A 90 -3.55 6.58 -7.33
C THR A 90 -4.66 5.54 -7.47
N GLY A 91 -4.32 4.25 -7.58
CA GLY A 91 -5.28 3.16 -7.58
C GLY A 91 -6.12 3.14 -6.31
N LEU A 92 -5.48 3.22 -5.14
CA LEU A 92 -6.19 3.24 -3.87
C LEU A 92 -7.13 4.45 -3.74
N ILE A 93 -6.68 5.66 -4.07
CA ILE A 93 -7.52 6.87 -4.01
C ILE A 93 -8.71 6.75 -4.97
N ALA A 94 -8.49 6.27 -6.19
CA ALA A 94 -9.58 6.05 -7.15
C ALA A 94 -10.60 5.02 -6.63
N GLY A 95 -10.13 3.94 -5.98
CA GLY A 95 -11.00 2.94 -5.35
C GLY A 95 -11.84 3.52 -4.22
N LEU A 96 -11.24 4.34 -3.34
CA LEU A 96 -11.96 5.01 -2.26
C LEU A 96 -13.02 6.00 -2.79
N VAL A 97 -12.67 6.79 -3.82
CA VAL A 97 -13.61 7.73 -4.47
C VAL A 97 -14.77 6.99 -5.14
N SER A 98 -14.50 5.85 -5.77
CA SER A 98 -15.53 4.97 -6.35
C SER A 98 -16.53 4.50 -5.28
N GLU A 99 -16.04 4.03 -4.12
CA GLU A 99 -16.91 3.59 -3.02
C GLU A 99 -17.76 4.72 -2.44
N ILE A 100 -17.22 5.95 -2.37
CA ILE A 100 -17.98 7.11 -1.89
C ILE A 100 -19.05 7.54 -2.90
N SER A 101 -18.71 7.59 -4.19
CA SER A 101 -19.60 8.08 -5.26
C SER A 101 -20.70 7.10 -5.64
N GLY A 102 -20.55 5.80 -5.35
CA GLY A 102 -21.51 4.77 -5.75
C GLY A 102 -21.62 4.55 -7.27
N SER A 103 -20.71 5.13 -8.06
CA SER A 103 -20.71 5.09 -9.53
C SER A 103 -19.88 3.92 -10.08
N ALA A 104 -20.22 3.44 -11.28
CA ALA A 104 -19.48 2.53 -12.17
C ALA A 104 -18.51 1.55 -11.49
N ARG A 105 -19.00 0.86 -10.45
CA ARG A 105 -18.19 0.05 -9.53
C ARG A 105 -17.29 -0.95 -10.24
N SER A 106 -17.74 -1.62 -11.30
CA SER A 106 -17.00 -2.72 -11.91
C SER A 106 -15.75 -2.28 -12.68
N ALA A 107 -15.87 -1.29 -13.57
CA ALA A 107 -14.76 -0.86 -14.42
C ALA A 107 -13.65 -0.17 -13.62
N ILE A 108 -14.02 0.76 -12.73
CA ILE A 108 -13.06 1.48 -11.87
C ILE A 108 -12.38 0.50 -10.91
N THR A 109 -13.14 -0.41 -10.28
CA THR A 109 -12.56 -1.42 -9.38
C THR A 109 -11.59 -2.34 -10.11
N LEU A 110 -11.91 -2.76 -11.34
CA LEU A 110 -11.01 -3.57 -12.14
C LEU A 110 -9.72 -2.82 -12.48
N SER A 111 -9.81 -1.56 -12.93
CA SER A 111 -8.63 -0.74 -13.20
C SER A 111 -7.76 -0.55 -11.96
N VAL A 112 -8.37 -0.27 -10.81
CA VAL A 112 -7.68 -0.13 -9.52
C VAL A 112 -6.99 -1.44 -9.13
N ALA A 113 -7.68 -2.57 -9.25
CA ALA A 113 -7.12 -3.87 -8.94
C ALA A 113 -5.92 -4.20 -9.83
N LEU A 114 -5.99 -3.88 -11.13
CA LEU A 114 -4.89 -4.05 -12.06
C LEU A 114 -3.70 -3.16 -11.70
N CYS A 115 -3.92 -1.86 -11.44
CA CYS A 115 -2.86 -0.93 -11.03
C CYS A 115 -2.15 -1.39 -9.75
N ASN A 116 -2.91 -1.78 -8.72
CA ASN A 116 -2.37 -2.26 -7.45
C ASN A 116 -1.61 -3.58 -7.62
N SER A 117 -2.13 -4.49 -8.43
CA SER A 117 -1.47 -5.77 -8.72
C SER A 117 -0.13 -5.54 -9.44
N VAL A 118 -0.10 -4.66 -10.44
CA VAL A 118 1.14 -4.29 -11.14
C VAL A 118 2.14 -3.64 -10.19
N ALA A 119 1.70 -2.74 -9.31
CA ALA A 119 2.57 -2.12 -8.31
C ALA A 119 3.20 -3.17 -7.37
N VAL A 120 2.42 -4.13 -6.88
CA VAL A 120 2.92 -5.24 -6.04
C VAL A 120 3.89 -6.11 -6.81
N MET A 121 3.59 -6.45 -8.07
CA MET A 121 4.50 -7.25 -8.90
C MET A 121 5.83 -6.53 -9.15
N ILE A 122 5.81 -5.22 -9.40
CA ILE A 122 7.03 -4.41 -9.50
C ILE A 122 7.81 -4.50 -8.19
N MET A 123 7.18 -4.24 -7.04
CA MET A 123 7.87 -4.30 -5.75
C MET A 123 8.40 -5.70 -5.45
N PHE A 124 7.61 -6.73 -5.68
CA PHE A 124 8.02 -8.12 -5.50
C PHE A 124 9.27 -8.45 -6.32
N THR A 125 9.31 -8.08 -7.60
CA THR A 125 10.49 -8.35 -8.44
C THR A 125 11.73 -7.59 -7.96
N GLN A 126 11.59 -6.32 -7.53
CA GLN A 126 12.71 -5.55 -6.97
C GLN A 126 13.23 -6.18 -5.66
N LEU A 127 12.35 -6.60 -4.77
CA LEU A 127 12.70 -7.21 -3.48
C LEU A 127 13.26 -8.63 -3.66
N TRP A 128 12.71 -9.41 -4.59
CA TRP A 128 13.13 -10.79 -4.85
C TRP A 128 14.54 -10.88 -5.47
N ARG A 129 14.87 -9.95 -6.38
CA ARG A 129 16.26 -9.81 -6.87
C ARG A 129 17.22 -9.61 -5.72
N ARG A 130 16.79 -8.86 -4.69
CA ARG A 130 17.64 -8.58 -3.53
C ARG A 130 17.97 -9.84 -2.73
N LEU A 131 16.95 -10.64 -2.44
CA LEU A 131 17.11 -11.92 -1.73
C LEU A 131 17.95 -12.94 -2.49
N ARG A 132 17.78 -13.06 -3.81
CA ARG A 132 18.52 -14.04 -4.62
C ARG A 132 20.02 -13.77 -4.67
N LEU A 133 20.40 -12.52 -4.89
CA LEU A 133 21.80 -12.10 -4.96
C LEU A 133 22.50 -12.26 -3.60
N PHE A 134 21.83 -11.91 -2.49
CA PHE A 134 22.36 -12.16 -1.14
C PHE A 134 22.70 -13.65 -0.92
N LYS A 135 21.83 -14.56 -1.39
CA LYS A 135 22.06 -16.00 -1.30
C LYS A 135 23.23 -16.47 -2.17
N GLN A 136 23.52 -15.82 -3.31
CA GLN A 136 24.67 -16.16 -4.15
C GLN A 136 25.98 -15.78 -3.47
N ILE A 137 26.07 -14.54 -2.97
CA ILE A 137 27.23 -14.02 -2.24
C ILE A 137 27.57 -14.91 -1.04
N TYR A 138 26.58 -15.28 -0.22
CA TYR A 138 26.81 -16.13 0.96
C TYR A 138 27.26 -17.55 0.62
N ASN A 139 26.76 -18.11 -0.49
CA ASN A 139 27.09 -19.49 -0.90
C ASN A 139 28.35 -19.58 -1.78
N GLY A 140 29.08 -18.48 -1.98
CA GLY A 140 30.34 -18.47 -2.75
C GLY A 140 30.18 -18.88 -4.23
N LYS A 141 28.98 -18.70 -4.80
CA LYS A 141 28.69 -18.93 -6.22
C LYS A 141 28.56 -17.61 -6.95
#